data_AF-A8YEK5-F1
#
_entry.id   AF-A8YEK5-F1
#
_cell.length_a   1.000
_cell.length_b   1.000
_cell.length_c   1.000
_cell.angle_alpha   90.00
_cell.angle_beta   90.00
_cell.angle_gamma   90.00
#
_symmetry.space_group_name_H-M   'P 1'
#
loop_
_entity.id
_entity.type
_entity.pdbx_description
1 polymer ?
#
loop_
_entity_poly.entity_id
_entity_poly.type
_entity_poly.pdbx_seq_one_letter_code
_entity_poly.pdbx_strand_id
1 'polypeptide(L)'
;MLRLNIYWERAESGILNSDRYNAYNWLDVAQRQLCWAHLKREFTKISERSGVSRQLGRDLLAQQKKLFRAWGRVRDGTLSRSEFQSLVSPIQARVRHLLGACERRIRLARRRRLLWLRLFAPAGNC
;
A
#
# COMPACT_ATOMS: atom_id res chain seq x y z
N MET A 1 7.84 -19.12 -1.61
CA MET A 1 7.38 -17.86 -2.24
C MET A 1 5.87 -17.74 -2.01
N LEU A 2 5.40 -16.82 -1.16
CA LEU A 2 3.99 -16.74 -0.78
C LEU A 2 3.19 -16.03 -1.90
N ARG A 3 2.59 -16.81 -2.81
CA ARG A 3 1.62 -16.33 -3.81
C ARG A 3 0.27 -16.11 -3.11
N LEU A 4 -0.25 -14.91 -3.18
CA LEU A 4 -1.46 -14.51 -2.47
C LEU A 4 -2.37 -13.77 -3.46
N ASN A 5 -2.95 -14.44 -4.46
CA ASN A 5 -3.80 -13.77 -5.46
C ASN A 5 -5.14 -13.33 -4.81
N ILE A 6 -5.35 -12.01 -4.70
CA ILE A 6 -6.46 -11.39 -3.92
C ILE A 6 -7.41 -10.54 -4.78
N TYR A 7 -7.39 -10.68 -6.10
CA TYR A 7 -8.43 -10.12 -6.97
C TYR A 7 -8.72 -11.11 -8.08
N TRP A 8 -9.97 -11.56 -8.18
CA TRP A 8 -10.46 -12.38 -9.29
C TRP A 8 -11.88 -11.97 -9.59
N GLU A 9 -12.08 -11.25 -10.69
CA GLU A 9 -13.32 -11.43 -11.43
C GLU A 9 -13.20 -11.22 -12.94
N ARG A 10 -12.20 -10.51 -13.50
CA ARG A 10 -12.06 -10.42 -14.98
C ARG A 10 -10.63 -10.14 -15.48
N ALA A 11 -9.75 -11.13 -15.44
CA ALA A 11 -8.51 -11.07 -16.23
C ALA A 11 -8.40 -12.34 -17.06
N GLU A 12 -8.83 -12.26 -18.32
CA GLU A 12 -8.77 -13.37 -19.30
C GLU A 12 -7.32 -13.73 -19.70
N SER A 13 -6.34 -12.95 -19.24
CA SER A 13 -4.90 -13.20 -19.30
C SER A 13 -4.34 -13.03 -17.89
N GLY A 14 -3.65 -14.06 -17.37
CA GLY A 14 -3.34 -14.22 -15.95
C GLY A 14 -2.64 -13.05 -15.24
N ILE A 15 -2.70 -13.06 -13.90
CA ILE A 15 -2.16 -11.99 -13.04
C ILE A 15 -0.66 -12.18 -12.81
N LEU A 16 0.17 -11.19 -13.18
CA LEU A 16 1.60 -11.17 -12.88
C LEU A 16 1.85 -10.65 -11.46
N ASN A 17 2.47 -11.49 -10.62
CA ASN A 17 2.99 -11.06 -9.33
C ASN A 17 4.36 -10.39 -9.50
N SER A 18 4.43 -9.08 -9.37
CA SER A 18 5.62 -8.26 -9.64
C SER A 18 6.01 -7.37 -8.45
N ASP A 19 7.15 -6.71 -8.53
CA ASP A 19 7.54 -5.60 -7.65
C ASP A 19 7.17 -4.24 -8.29
N ARG A 20 7.70 -3.13 -7.74
CA ARG A 20 7.49 -1.78 -8.32
C ARG A 20 8.53 -1.41 -9.38
N TYR A 21 9.24 -2.38 -9.95
CA TYR A 21 10.28 -2.09 -10.92
C TYR A 21 9.69 -1.53 -12.23
N ASN A 22 10.27 -0.44 -12.72
CA ASN A 22 9.77 0.32 -13.87
C ASN A 22 9.70 -0.54 -15.15
N ALA A 23 10.57 -1.55 -15.26
CA ALA A 23 10.60 -2.46 -16.41
C ALA A 23 9.29 -3.22 -16.63
N TYR A 24 8.38 -3.21 -15.67
CA TYR A 24 7.09 -3.85 -15.85
C TYR A 24 5.98 -2.86 -16.28
N ASN A 25 6.20 -1.54 -16.34
CA ASN A 25 5.13 -0.53 -16.57
C ASN A 25 4.38 -0.67 -17.90
N TRP A 26 4.84 -1.54 -18.80
CA TRP A 26 4.13 -1.93 -20.03
C TRP A 26 2.92 -2.86 -19.80
N LEU A 27 2.76 -3.43 -18.61
CA LEU A 27 1.59 -4.24 -18.25
C LEU A 27 0.49 -3.37 -17.62
N ASP A 28 -0.78 -3.72 -17.86
CA ASP A 28 -1.91 -3.07 -17.21
C ASP A 28 -1.83 -3.26 -15.69
N VAL A 29 -2.16 -2.22 -14.92
CA VAL A 29 -2.28 -2.27 -13.45
C VAL A 29 -3.26 -3.35 -13.01
N ALA A 30 -4.32 -3.62 -13.77
CA ALA A 30 -5.28 -4.70 -13.53
C ALA A 30 -4.65 -6.10 -13.67
N GLN A 31 -3.58 -6.23 -14.45
CA GLN A 31 -2.84 -7.48 -14.66
C GLN A 31 -1.63 -7.60 -13.71
N ARG A 32 -1.42 -6.61 -12.84
CA ARG A 32 -0.24 -6.53 -11.96
C ARG A 32 -0.65 -6.61 -10.51
N GLN A 33 -0.20 -7.68 -9.87
CA GLN A 33 -0.28 -7.79 -8.44
C GLN A 33 1.08 -7.52 -7.80
N LEU A 34 1.16 -6.48 -6.96
CA LEU A 34 2.35 -6.26 -6.17
C LEU A 34 2.51 -7.39 -5.14
N CYS A 35 3.68 -8.02 -5.15
CA CYS A 35 3.99 -9.08 -4.21
C CYS A 35 3.98 -8.54 -2.77
N TRP A 36 3.22 -9.22 -1.91
CA TRP A 36 3.08 -8.86 -0.50
C TRP A 36 4.40 -8.88 0.29
N ALA A 37 5.40 -9.65 -0.16
CA ALA A 37 6.73 -9.61 0.43
C ALA A 37 7.42 -8.26 0.20
N HIS A 38 7.25 -7.66 -0.98
CA HIS A 38 7.76 -6.32 -1.28
C HIS A 38 6.99 -5.27 -0.48
N LEU A 39 5.67 -5.37 -0.42
CA LEU A 39 4.86 -4.47 0.41
C LEU A 39 5.25 -4.53 1.89
N LYS A 40 5.49 -5.73 2.43
CA LYS A 40 5.98 -5.90 3.81
C LYS A 40 7.30 -5.16 4.02
N ARG A 41 8.29 -5.34 3.14
CA ARG A 41 9.59 -4.64 3.23
C ARG A 41 9.41 -3.13 3.22
N GLU A 42 8.58 -2.60 2.33
CA GLU A 42 8.32 -1.16 2.26
C GLU A 42 7.58 -0.64 3.49
N PHE A 43 6.59 -1.36 4.00
CA PHE A 43 5.87 -0.98 5.22
C PHE A 43 6.79 -1.01 6.45
N THR A 44 7.71 -1.98 6.53
CA THR A 44 8.76 -2.04 7.56
C THR A 44 9.65 -0.80 7.51
N LYS A 45 10.20 -0.45 6.34
CA LYS A 45 11.01 0.78 6.17
C LYS A 45 10.25 2.04 6.58
N ILE A 46 8.95 2.13 6.26
CA ILE A 46 8.11 3.27 6.67
C ILE A 46 7.94 3.29 8.20
N SER A 47 7.75 2.11 8.81
CA SER A 47 7.58 1.98 10.26
C SER A 47 8.84 2.31 11.06
N GLU A 48 10.01 2.20 10.47
CA GLU A 48 11.29 2.54 11.11
C GLU A 48 11.57 4.05 11.15
N ARG A 49 10.82 4.86 10.37
CA ARG A 49 10.91 6.33 10.39
C ARG A 49 10.38 6.91 11.70
N SER A 50 10.40 8.24 11.84
CA SER A 50 9.86 8.97 12.98
C SER A 50 8.48 9.59 12.70
N GLY A 51 7.81 10.02 13.77
CA GLY A 51 6.54 10.77 13.71
C GLY A 51 5.41 10.03 13.00
N VAL A 52 4.62 10.76 12.21
CA VAL A 52 3.43 10.25 11.52
C VAL A 52 3.75 9.08 10.58
N SER A 53 4.94 9.07 9.97
CA SER A 53 5.39 7.99 9.09
C SER A 53 5.53 6.66 9.84
N ARG A 54 6.07 6.69 11.07
CA ARG A 54 6.17 5.51 11.94
C ARG A 54 4.82 4.86 12.14
N GLN A 55 3.83 5.67 12.54
CA GLN A 55 2.48 5.18 12.84
C GLN A 55 1.82 4.60 11.58
N LEU A 56 1.94 5.29 10.45
CA LEU A 56 1.45 4.80 9.18
C LEU A 56 2.05 3.43 8.82
N GLY A 57 3.38 3.27 8.95
CA GLY A 57 4.04 1.99 8.67
C GLY A 57 3.55 0.87 9.59
N ARG A 58 3.36 1.16 10.88
CA ARG A 58 2.79 0.20 11.84
C ARG A 58 1.36 -0.19 11.48
N ASP A 59 0.53 0.77 11.09
CA ASP A 59 -0.86 0.52 10.69
C ASP A 59 -0.94 -0.34 9.42
N LEU A 60 -0.06 -0.09 8.45
CA LEU A 60 0.07 -0.87 7.22
C LEU A 60 0.54 -2.31 7.52
N LEU A 61 1.54 -2.48 8.39
CA LEU A 61 1.98 -3.80 8.84
C LEU A 61 0.88 -4.55 9.60
N ALA A 62 0.04 -3.86 10.37
CA ALA A 62 -1.09 -4.49 11.05
C ALA A 62 -2.11 -5.05 10.05
N GLN A 63 -2.41 -4.33 8.96
CA GLN A 63 -3.27 -4.84 7.89
C GLN A 63 -2.64 -6.04 7.16
N GLN A 64 -1.34 -5.97 6.88
CA GLN A 64 -0.59 -7.08 6.29
C GLN A 64 -0.67 -8.33 7.18
N LYS A 65 -0.47 -8.21 8.50
CA LYS A 65 -0.59 -9.34 9.43
C LYS A 65 -1.98 -9.98 9.40
N LYS A 66 -3.06 -9.19 9.35
CA LYS A 66 -4.44 -9.71 9.25
C LYS A 66 -4.62 -10.55 7.97
N LEU A 67 -4.14 -10.03 6.84
CA LEU A 67 -4.23 -10.71 5.55
C LEU A 67 -3.51 -12.07 5.56
N PHE A 68 -2.28 -12.12 6.09
CA PHE A 68 -1.53 -13.38 6.14
C PHE A 68 -2.10 -14.40 7.13
N ARG A 69 -2.75 -13.96 8.22
CA ARG A 69 -3.49 -14.87 9.11
C ARG A 69 -4.67 -15.50 8.37
N ALA A 70 -5.46 -14.69 7.65
CA ALA A 70 -6.58 -15.21 6.85
C ALA A 70 -6.09 -16.15 5.74
N TRP A 71 -4.96 -15.84 5.12
CA TRP A 71 -4.35 -16.72 4.12
C TRP A 71 -3.90 -18.06 4.69
N GLY A 72 -3.29 -18.04 5.88
CA GLY A 72 -2.93 -19.27 6.60
C GLY A 72 -4.14 -20.19 6.74
N ARG A 73 -5.30 -19.63 7.12
CA ARG A 73 -6.55 -20.40 7.23
C ARG A 73 -7.01 -21.01 5.91
N VAL A 74 -6.88 -20.28 4.78
CA VAL A 74 -7.20 -20.85 3.45
C VAL A 74 -6.27 -22.01 3.11
N ARG A 75 -4.97 -21.85 3.34
CA ARG A 75 -3.96 -22.89 3.10
C ARG A 75 -4.25 -24.13 3.96
N ASP A 76 -4.64 -23.92 5.20
CA ASP A 76 -4.92 -24.98 6.17
C ASP A 76 -6.34 -25.57 5.97
N GLY A 77 -7.09 -25.11 4.96
CA GLY A 77 -8.44 -25.61 4.62
C GLY A 77 -9.56 -25.17 5.56
N THR A 78 -9.28 -24.27 6.50
CA THR A 78 -10.22 -23.81 7.56
C THR A 78 -10.97 -22.52 7.22
N LEU A 79 -10.81 -22.04 5.98
CA LEU A 79 -11.48 -20.87 5.44
C LEU A 79 -11.63 -21.06 3.93
N SER A 80 -12.85 -20.94 3.43
CA SER A 80 -13.08 -21.02 1.98
C SER A 80 -12.49 -19.80 1.26
N ARG A 81 -12.30 -19.94 -0.06
CA ARG A 81 -11.81 -18.83 -0.88
C ARG A 81 -12.78 -17.64 -0.93
N SER A 82 -14.09 -17.90 -0.94
CA SER A 82 -15.12 -16.85 -0.94
C SER A 82 -15.15 -16.09 0.40
N GLU A 83 -15.09 -16.79 1.53
CA GLU A 83 -14.99 -16.14 2.84
C GLU A 83 -13.70 -15.34 2.98
N PHE A 84 -12.59 -15.86 2.46
CA PHE A 84 -11.32 -15.13 2.41
C PHE A 84 -11.43 -13.82 1.62
N GLN A 85 -12.09 -13.82 0.47
CA GLN A 85 -12.33 -12.59 -0.30
C GLN A 85 -13.13 -11.56 0.51
N SER A 86 -14.21 -11.99 1.16
CA SER A 86 -15.01 -11.13 2.04
C SER A 86 -14.21 -10.54 3.21
N LEU A 87 -13.32 -11.34 3.83
CA LEU A 87 -12.44 -10.88 4.90
C LEU A 87 -11.33 -9.94 4.43
N VAL A 88 -10.83 -10.11 3.20
CA VAL A 88 -9.75 -9.31 2.65
C VAL A 88 -10.22 -7.96 2.10
N SER A 89 -11.45 -7.86 1.59
CA SER A 89 -12.03 -6.62 1.09
C SER A 89 -11.87 -5.41 2.04
N PRO A 90 -12.26 -5.48 3.33
CA PRO A 90 -12.06 -4.36 4.26
C PRO A 90 -10.58 -4.08 4.57
N ILE A 91 -9.71 -5.09 4.52
CA ILE A 91 -8.26 -4.91 4.69
C ILE A 91 -7.71 -4.08 3.53
N GLN A 92 -8.09 -4.40 2.29
CA GLN A 92 -7.68 -3.66 1.11
C GLN A 92 -8.18 -2.21 1.15
N ALA A 93 -9.43 -2.00 1.55
CA ALA A 93 -10.00 -0.66 1.72
C ALA A 93 -9.22 0.17 2.76
N ARG A 94 -8.85 -0.45 3.89
CA ARG A 94 -8.05 0.22 4.92
C ARG A 94 -6.65 0.57 4.43
N VAL A 95 -5.98 -0.33 3.70
CA VAL A 95 -4.66 -0.05 3.11
C VAL A 95 -4.74 1.12 2.12
N ARG A 96 -5.73 1.13 1.22
CA ARG A 96 -5.98 2.25 0.29
C ARG A 96 -6.18 3.57 1.03
N HIS A 97 -7.01 3.56 2.09
CA HIS A 97 -7.26 4.74 2.90
C HIS A 97 -5.98 5.28 3.57
N LEU A 98 -5.19 4.41 4.20
CA LEU A 98 -3.95 4.78 4.88
C LEU A 98 -2.93 5.41 3.90
N LEU A 99 -2.78 4.81 2.72
CA LEU A 99 -1.90 5.32 1.67
C LEU A 99 -2.39 6.66 1.11
N GLY A 100 -3.70 6.80 0.83
CA GLY A 100 -4.29 8.04 0.32
C GLY A 100 -4.28 9.19 1.33
N ALA A 101 -4.46 8.90 2.63
CA ALA A 101 -4.34 9.89 3.69
C ALA A 101 -2.91 10.42 3.82
N CYS A 102 -1.91 9.54 3.66
CA CYS A 102 -0.50 9.94 3.63
C CYS A 102 -0.20 10.86 2.44
N GLU A 103 -0.66 10.51 1.24
CA GLU A 103 -0.46 11.34 0.05
C GLU A 103 -1.06 12.74 0.22
N ARG A 104 -2.29 12.84 0.74
CA ARG A 104 -2.90 14.14 1.06
C ARG A 104 -2.07 14.94 2.06
N ARG A 105 -1.56 14.30 3.12
CA ARG A 105 -0.70 14.97 4.12
C ARG A 105 0.65 15.40 3.53
N ILE A 106 1.26 14.61 2.65
CA ILE A 106 2.50 14.99 1.96
C ILE A 106 2.25 16.15 1.00
N ARG A 107 1.17 16.11 0.21
CA ARG A 107 0.79 17.21 -0.69
C ARG A 107 0.47 18.49 0.07
N LEU A 108 -0.28 18.40 1.18
CA LEU A 108 -0.58 19.54 2.04
C LEU A 108 0.66 20.05 2.78
N ALA A 109 1.57 19.19 3.21
CA ALA A 109 2.83 19.59 3.83
C ALA A 109 3.78 20.26 2.82
N ARG A 110 3.85 19.76 1.57
CA ARG A 110 4.58 20.41 0.47
C ARG A 110 3.95 21.77 0.12
N ARG A 111 2.62 21.85 -0.01
CA ARG A 111 1.91 23.13 -0.21
C ARG A 111 2.11 24.09 0.95
N ARG A 112 2.02 23.64 2.21
CA ARG A 112 2.26 24.48 3.40
C ARG A 112 3.71 24.91 3.51
N ARG A 113 4.69 24.08 3.12
CA ARG A 113 6.12 24.48 3.05
C ARG A 113 6.35 25.52 1.96
N LEU A 114 5.71 25.37 0.80
CA LEU A 114 5.72 26.38 -0.27
C LEU A 114 5.00 27.69 0.16
N LEU A 115 3.89 27.60 0.89
CA LEU A 115 3.20 28.76 1.47
C LEU A 115 4.01 29.43 2.59
N TRP A 116 4.68 28.66 3.44
CA TRP A 116 5.58 29.17 4.49
C TRP A 116 6.78 29.92 3.89
N LEU A 117 7.42 29.38 2.85
CA LEU A 117 8.49 30.05 2.11
C LEU A 117 8.03 31.36 1.43
N ARG A 118 6.73 31.49 1.14
CA ARG A 118 6.16 32.65 0.45
C ARG A 118 5.71 33.77 1.38
N LEU A 119 5.52 33.48 2.68
CA LEU A 119 5.10 34.47 3.70
C LEU A 119 6.27 35.13 4.43
N PHE A 120 7.51 34.63 4.25
CA PHE A 120 8.74 35.16 4.83
C PHE A 120 9.86 35.37 3.78
N ALA A 121 9.49 35.60 2.51
CA ALA A 121 10.46 36.13 1.56
C ALA A 121 10.65 37.63 1.84
N PRO A 122 11.84 38.12 2.22
CA PRO A 122 12.06 39.55 2.29
C PRO A 122 11.85 40.13 0.89
N ALA A 123 10.98 41.13 0.78
CA ALA A 123 11.00 42.03 -0.35
C ALA A 123 12.36 42.76 -0.29
N GLY A 124 13.30 42.36 -1.14
CA GLY A 124 14.64 42.94 -1.16
C GLY A 124 15.25 42.73 -2.53
N ASN A 125 15.38 43.84 -3.26
CA ASN A 125 16.04 43.95 -4.55
C ASN A 125 17.48 43.44 -4.54
N CYS A 126 17.92 43.06 -5.74
CA CYS A 126 19.27 42.67 -6.19
C CYS A 126 19.58 41.17 -6.12
#